data_AF-A0A915DNH9-F1
#
_entry.id   AF-A0A915DNH9-F1
#
_cell.length_a   1.000
_cell.length_b   1.000
_cell.length_c   1.000
_cell.angle_alpha   90.00
_cell.angle_beta   90.00
_cell.angle_gamma   90.00
#
_symmetry.space_group_name_H-M   'P 1'
#
loop_
_entity.id
_entity.type
_entity.pdbx_description
1 polymer ?
#
loop_
_entity_poly.entity_id
_entity_poly.type
_entity_poly.pdbx_seq_one_letter_code
_entity_poly.pdbx_strand_id
1 'polypeptide(L)'
;MQLLLNPTLYRGLLKFYQYFTLHEMIDDTFCVIGFSWMRSKSEKTFRRVFKKFFYLPAIEYCVDAFVSDFESGPSNVVLSIFPCEVAIRCIFDLWHAEQQWAKKHGMARFYVNGELSDWIILFSKLAYLPCKDVLFGLHALIREYERMVHNRIASGADDQRVTAFFKYIRTTYIYRGDNAQPRKPLYSFDLWNVNQHIIKQRPVTNNAVEAWNKEYKSHFPGGGKPDRSKVIRHQMDEKEGVRHAIIRHERNPRNLFELCEQSNWKQSSKFTQLSSDGMKSGKIKQNQLR
;
A
#
# COMPACT_ATOMS: atom_id res chain seq x y z
N MET A 1 2.12 18.18 3.81
CA MET A 1 1.94 17.67 2.42
C MET A 1 2.05 16.15 2.39
N GLN A 2 1.11 15.45 1.73
CA GLN A 2 1.19 14.00 1.55
C GLN A 2 1.51 13.66 0.10
N LEU A 3 2.59 12.93 -0.14
CA LEU A 3 3.07 12.57 -1.47
C LEU A 3 2.82 11.10 -1.76
N LEU A 4 2.36 10.81 -2.97
CA LEU A 4 2.23 9.44 -3.46
C LEU A 4 2.99 9.26 -4.75
N LEU A 5 3.61 8.08 -4.82
CA LEU A 5 4.29 7.60 -6.00
C LEU A 5 3.57 6.39 -6.56
N ASN A 6 3.40 6.41 -7.87
CA ASN A 6 3.23 5.20 -8.65
C ASN A 6 3.91 5.40 -10.00
N PRO A 7 4.97 4.66 -10.31
CA PRO A 7 5.74 4.89 -11.50
C PRO A 7 5.09 4.13 -12.67
N THR A 8 4.39 4.85 -13.55
CA THR A 8 3.59 4.24 -14.63
C THR A 8 4.45 3.84 -15.82
N LEU A 9 4.40 2.56 -16.18
CA LEU A 9 5.12 2.05 -17.34
C LEU A 9 4.43 2.50 -18.64
N TYR A 10 5.12 3.36 -19.39
CA TYR A 10 4.83 3.67 -20.78
C TYR A 10 6.04 3.27 -21.63
N ARG A 11 5.87 2.27 -22.50
CA ARG A 11 6.90 1.90 -23.49
C ARG A 11 6.69 2.73 -24.75
N GLY A 12 7.21 3.95 -24.77
CA GLY A 12 7.21 4.80 -25.97
C GLY A 12 8.16 4.28 -27.07
N LEU A 13 7.96 4.72 -28.31
CA LEU A 13 8.76 4.40 -29.50
C LEU A 13 10.22 4.91 -29.48
N LEU A 14 10.66 5.54 -28.39
CA LEU A 14 12.00 6.11 -28.22
C LEU A 14 12.53 5.76 -26.84
N LYS A 15 13.75 5.17 -26.75
CA LYS A 15 14.76 5.04 -25.66
C LYS A 15 14.41 5.33 -24.17
N PHE A 16 13.15 5.28 -23.75
CA PHE A 16 12.64 5.58 -22.42
C PHE A 16 11.88 4.37 -21.88
N TYR A 17 12.11 4.03 -20.61
CA TYR A 17 11.60 2.83 -19.96
C TYR A 17 10.32 3.10 -19.15
N GLN A 18 10.11 4.34 -18.69
CA GLN A 18 9.01 4.66 -17.78
C GLN A 18 8.64 6.14 -17.85
N TYR A 19 7.35 6.44 -17.64
CA TYR A 19 6.83 7.77 -17.39
C TYR A 19 6.49 7.86 -15.90
N PHE A 20 7.26 8.66 -15.18
CA PHE A 20 7.15 8.79 -13.73
C PHE A 20 6.29 10.01 -13.40
N THR A 21 5.36 9.86 -12.48
CA THR A 21 4.56 10.97 -11.93
C THR A 21 4.71 11.02 -10.42
N LEU A 22 4.73 12.25 -9.90
CA LEU A 22 4.73 12.57 -8.47
C LEU A 22 3.40 13.25 -8.17
N HIS A 23 2.68 12.69 -7.20
CA HIS A 23 1.36 13.17 -6.81
C HIS A 23 1.41 13.76 -5.41
N GLU A 24 0.66 14.82 -5.21
CA GLU A 24 0.36 15.41 -3.90
C GLU A 24 -1.13 15.22 -3.59
N MET A 25 -1.45 14.91 -2.34
CA MET A 25 -2.81 14.98 -1.84
C MET A 25 -3.07 16.35 -1.21
N ILE A 26 -4.05 17.08 -1.75
CA ILE A 26 -4.54 18.38 -1.29
C ILE A 26 -6.06 18.25 -1.08
N ASP A 27 -6.55 18.40 0.15
CA ASP A 27 -7.97 18.25 0.52
C ASP A 27 -8.63 17.00 -0.09
N ASP A 28 -8.04 15.81 0.17
CA ASP A 28 -8.46 14.51 -0.37
C ASP A 28 -8.43 14.38 -1.91
N THR A 29 -7.91 15.38 -2.61
CA THR A 29 -7.74 15.39 -4.06
C THR A 29 -6.29 15.11 -4.40
N PHE A 30 -6.06 14.19 -5.35
CA PHE A 30 -4.71 13.88 -5.83
C PHE A 30 -4.38 14.71 -7.06
N CYS A 31 -3.28 15.44 -6.98
CA CYS A 31 -2.80 16.32 -8.03
C CYS A 31 -1.41 15.89 -8.49
N VAL A 32 -1.20 15.78 -9.81
CA VAL A 32 0.15 15.63 -10.36
C VAL A 32 0.91 16.94 -10.15
N ILE A 33 1.94 16.90 -9.32
CA ILE A 33 2.82 18.06 -9.06
C ILE A 33 4.11 17.99 -9.88
N GLY A 34 4.38 16.85 -10.51
CA GLY A 34 5.54 16.68 -11.34
C GLY A 34 5.54 15.38 -12.13
N PHE A 35 6.22 15.39 -13.27
CA PHE A 35 6.44 14.19 -14.06
C PHE A 35 7.84 14.15 -14.67
N SER A 36 8.30 12.95 -15.04
CA SER A 36 9.60 12.75 -15.69
C SER A 36 9.59 11.53 -16.60
N TRP A 37 10.15 11.67 -17.81
CA TRP A 37 10.50 10.51 -18.64
C TRP A 37 11.84 9.94 -18.21
N MET A 38 11.83 8.67 -17.83
CA MET A 38 13.00 7.98 -17.30
C MET A 38 13.54 6.96 -18.31
N ARG A 39 14.86 6.98 -18.50
CA ARG A 39 15.58 6.04 -19.39
C ARG A 39 16.02 4.77 -18.66
N SER A 40 15.86 4.69 -17.35
CA SER A 40 16.07 3.47 -16.57
C SER A 40 15.39 3.63 -15.20
N LYS A 41 15.13 2.52 -14.51
CA LYS A 41 14.64 2.48 -13.13
C LYS A 41 15.77 2.47 -12.08
N SER A 42 16.98 2.89 -12.46
CA SER A 42 18.12 2.87 -11.54
C SER A 42 17.98 3.93 -10.44
N GLU A 43 18.54 3.64 -9.27
CA GLU A 43 18.63 4.59 -8.15
C GLU A 43 19.26 5.92 -8.59
N LYS A 44 20.31 5.87 -9.42
CA LYS A 44 20.95 7.05 -10.02
C LYS A 44 19.97 7.92 -10.81
N THR A 45 19.01 7.32 -11.51
CA THR A 45 17.99 8.07 -12.26
C THR A 45 16.97 8.70 -11.33
N PHE A 46 16.47 7.95 -10.33
CA PHE A 46 15.58 8.50 -9.30
C PHE A 46 16.23 9.65 -8.53
N ARG A 47 17.52 9.53 -8.19
CA ARG A 47 18.29 10.60 -7.53
C ARG A 47 18.33 11.87 -8.34
N ARG A 48 18.45 11.78 -9.67
CA ARG A 48 18.39 12.96 -10.55
C ARG A 48 17.00 13.58 -10.59
N VAL A 49 15.96 12.74 -10.67
CA VAL A 49 14.56 13.17 -10.72
C VAL A 49 14.15 13.85 -9.41
N PHE A 50 14.36 13.20 -8.26
CA PHE A 50 14.05 13.76 -6.95
C PHE A 50 14.90 14.98 -6.62
N LYS A 51 16.16 15.07 -7.09
CA LYS A 51 16.91 16.32 -6.99
C LYS A 51 16.22 17.47 -7.70
N LYS A 52 15.59 17.22 -8.85
CA LYS A 52 14.87 18.26 -9.59
C LYS A 52 13.53 18.63 -8.96
N PHE A 53 12.85 17.70 -8.31
CA PHE A 53 11.62 17.99 -7.58
C PHE A 53 11.89 18.68 -6.24
N PHE A 54 12.74 18.12 -5.39
CA PHE A 54 12.88 18.54 -3.99
C PHE A 54 13.96 19.59 -3.72
N TYR A 55 14.84 19.90 -4.68
CA TYR A 55 15.84 20.98 -4.53
C TYR A 55 15.49 22.21 -5.36
N LEU A 56 14.20 22.49 -5.55
CA LEU A 56 13.77 23.78 -6.08
C LEU A 56 13.97 24.82 -4.96
N PRO A 57 14.87 25.81 -5.10
CA PRO A 57 15.31 26.69 -4.00
C PRO A 57 14.21 27.53 -3.35
N ALA A 58 13.03 27.58 -3.97
CA ALA A 58 11.90 28.40 -3.55
C ALA A 58 10.84 27.62 -2.75
N ILE A 59 11.00 26.30 -2.53
CA ILE A 59 9.98 25.47 -1.90
C ILE A 59 10.61 24.68 -0.75
N GLU A 60 10.21 25.00 0.48
CA GLU A 60 10.48 24.15 1.64
C GLU A 60 9.44 23.03 1.68
N TYR A 61 9.88 21.80 1.44
CA TYR A 61 8.98 20.65 1.41
C TYR A 61 8.79 20.08 2.82
N CYS A 62 7.68 20.40 3.47
CA CYS A 62 7.21 19.70 4.67
C CYS A 62 6.38 18.47 4.29
N VAL A 63 7.07 17.34 4.07
CA VAL A 63 6.43 16.06 3.70
C VAL A 63 5.98 15.33 4.97
N ASP A 64 4.67 15.16 5.12
CA ASP A 64 4.04 14.43 6.22
C ASP A 64 4.03 12.92 5.99
N ALA A 65 3.78 12.52 4.75
CA ALA A 65 3.68 11.13 4.34
C ALA A 65 4.18 11.00 2.91
N PHE A 66 4.88 9.91 2.64
CA PHE A 66 5.36 9.54 1.33
C PHE A 66 5.08 8.05 1.11
N VAL A 67 4.21 7.73 0.15
CA VAL A 67 3.83 6.34 -0.12
C VAL A 67 4.34 5.94 -1.50
N SER A 68 5.07 4.83 -1.59
CA SER A 68 5.58 4.31 -2.87
C SER A 68 5.39 2.81 -3.01
N ASP A 69 5.58 2.30 -4.23
CA ASP A 69 5.62 0.86 -4.48
C ASP A 69 6.80 0.16 -3.77
N PHE A 70 6.80 -1.18 -3.82
CA PHE A 70 7.93 -2.04 -3.41
C PHE A 70 9.16 -2.02 -4.37
N GLU A 71 9.50 -0.86 -4.94
CA GLU A 71 10.72 -0.67 -5.73
C GLU A 71 11.89 -0.17 -4.84
N SER A 72 13.07 -0.78 -4.93
CA SER A 72 14.24 -0.40 -4.11
C SER A 72 14.86 0.94 -4.52
N GLY A 73 14.94 1.20 -5.83
CA GLY A 73 15.51 2.42 -6.39
C GLY A 73 14.90 3.72 -5.85
N PRO A 74 13.59 3.96 -6.01
CA PRO A 74 12.96 5.19 -5.51
C PRO A 74 13.01 5.25 -3.98
N SER A 75 12.74 4.15 -3.26
CA SER A 75 12.74 4.16 -1.79
C SER A 75 14.10 4.48 -1.19
N ASN A 76 15.20 3.96 -1.74
CA ASN A 76 16.55 4.29 -1.25
C ASN A 76 16.83 5.79 -1.36
N VAL A 77 16.41 6.42 -2.46
CA VAL A 77 16.61 7.86 -2.63
C VAL A 77 15.71 8.65 -1.69
N VAL A 78 14.45 8.26 -1.56
CA VAL A 78 13.49 8.92 -0.66
C VAL A 78 13.96 8.84 0.77
N LEU A 79 14.45 7.69 1.23
CA LEU A 79 15.02 7.52 2.58
C LEU A 79 16.33 8.29 2.79
N SER A 80 16.99 8.74 1.71
CA SER A 80 18.13 9.66 1.79
C SER A 80 17.72 11.13 1.86
N ILE A 81 16.43 11.44 1.70
CA ILE A 81 15.87 12.79 1.73
C ILE A 81 14.94 12.97 2.94
N PHE A 82 14.12 11.95 3.25
CA PHE A 82 13.12 11.95 4.29
C PHE A 82 13.33 10.80 5.30
N PRO A 83 12.95 10.97 6.57
CA PRO A 83 12.94 9.88 7.55
C PRO A 83 12.02 8.71 7.18
N CYS A 84 12.28 7.52 7.71
CA CYS A 84 11.43 6.33 7.49
C CYS A 84 9.99 6.48 8.03
N GLU A 85 9.78 7.33 9.05
CA GLU A 85 8.46 7.62 9.60
C GLU A 85 7.55 8.42 8.65
N VAL A 86 8.15 9.00 7.62
CA VAL A 86 7.46 9.72 6.55
C VAL A 86 7.30 8.80 5.34
N ALA A 87 8.33 8.01 5.02
CA ALA A 87 8.39 7.20 3.82
C ALA A 87 8.01 5.73 4.05
N ILE A 88 6.79 5.38 3.64
CA ILE A 88 6.29 4.01 3.67
C ILE A 88 6.08 3.45 2.26
N ARG A 89 5.98 2.13 2.20
CA ARG A 89 5.60 1.36 1.04
C ARG A 89 4.10 1.06 1.11
N CYS A 90 3.50 1.00 -0.06
CA CYS A 90 2.08 0.73 -0.23
C CYS A 90 1.69 -0.61 0.41
N ILE A 91 0.72 -0.60 1.33
CA ILE A 91 0.27 -1.84 2.00
C ILE A 91 -0.38 -2.82 1.01
N PHE A 92 -0.95 -2.31 -0.08
CA PHE A 92 -1.50 -3.14 -1.15
C PHE A 92 -0.42 -3.98 -1.85
N ASP A 93 0.76 -3.40 -2.07
CA ASP A 93 1.89 -4.14 -2.66
C ASP A 93 2.43 -5.22 -1.72
N LEU A 94 2.42 -4.98 -0.40
CA LEU A 94 2.80 -6.00 0.58
C LEU A 94 1.88 -7.21 0.46
N TRP A 95 0.57 -6.95 0.46
CA TRP A 95 -0.45 -7.99 0.30
C TRP A 95 -0.36 -8.68 -1.07
N HIS A 96 -0.09 -7.93 -2.14
CA HIS A 96 0.09 -8.49 -3.47
C HIS A 96 1.35 -9.36 -3.55
N ALA A 97 2.47 -8.96 -2.94
CA ALA A 97 3.69 -9.76 -2.88
C ALA A 97 3.47 -11.09 -2.14
N GLU A 98 2.70 -11.07 -1.05
CA GLU A 98 2.26 -12.25 -0.31
C GLU A 98 1.49 -13.23 -1.21
N GLN A 99 0.48 -12.73 -1.93
CA GLN A 99 -0.34 -13.52 -2.84
C GLN A 99 0.46 -14.08 -4.02
N GLN A 100 1.35 -13.29 -4.62
CA GLN A 100 2.19 -13.75 -5.72
C GLN A 100 3.16 -14.84 -5.27
N TRP A 101 3.73 -14.69 -4.07
CA TRP A 101 4.54 -15.75 -3.49
C TRP A 101 3.72 -17.02 -3.29
N ALA A 102 2.54 -16.93 -2.68
CA ALA A 102 1.68 -18.08 -2.46
C ALA A 102 1.26 -18.76 -3.77
N LYS A 103 0.85 -17.99 -4.78
CA LYS A 103 0.50 -18.50 -6.10
C LYS A 103 1.66 -19.29 -6.74
N LYS A 104 2.87 -18.73 -6.70
CA LYS A 104 4.07 -19.37 -7.25
C LYS A 104 4.39 -20.72 -6.58
N HIS A 105 4.02 -20.89 -5.31
CA HIS A 105 4.30 -22.10 -4.54
C HIS A 105 3.09 -23.04 -4.39
N GLY A 106 2.06 -22.87 -5.23
CA GLY A 106 0.88 -23.75 -5.23
C GLY A 106 -0.06 -23.56 -4.03
N MET A 107 0.06 -22.43 -3.34
CA MET A 107 -0.67 -22.09 -2.12
C MET A 107 -1.87 -21.16 -2.36
N ALA A 108 -2.14 -20.78 -3.62
CA ALA A 108 -3.26 -19.89 -3.96
C ALA A 108 -4.62 -20.38 -3.40
N ARG A 109 -4.81 -21.70 -3.34
CA ARG A 109 -6.03 -22.33 -2.80
C ARG A 109 -6.33 -21.96 -1.35
N PHE A 110 -5.31 -21.61 -0.55
CA PHE A 110 -5.54 -21.26 0.85
C PHE A 110 -6.34 -19.98 0.99
N TYR A 111 -6.15 -19.00 0.12
CA TYR A 111 -6.88 -17.73 0.16
C TYR A 111 -8.39 -17.86 -0.09
N VAL A 112 -8.85 -18.96 -0.68
CA VAL A 112 -10.26 -19.14 -1.05
C VAL A 112 -11.04 -19.91 0.02
N ASN A 113 -10.48 -20.99 0.58
CA ASN A 113 -11.20 -21.89 1.51
C ASN A 113 -10.25 -22.72 2.42
N GLY A 114 -9.08 -22.20 2.78
CA GLY A 114 -8.08 -22.96 3.54
C GLY A 114 -8.09 -22.70 5.04
N GLU A 115 -8.03 -23.75 5.86
CA GLU A 115 -7.69 -23.67 7.29
C GLU A 115 -6.32 -23.00 7.51
N LEU A 116 -5.44 -23.03 6.49
CA LEU A 116 -4.14 -22.39 6.48
C LEU A 116 -4.16 -20.93 5.96
N SER A 117 -5.32 -20.42 5.52
CA SER A 117 -5.47 -19.07 4.97
C SER A 117 -5.10 -18.01 5.99
N ASP A 118 -5.58 -18.19 7.22
CA ASP A 118 -5.41 -17.23 8.30
C ASP A 118 -3.93 -16.99 8.59
N TRP A 119 -3.10 -18.03 8.61
CA TRP A 119 -1.65 -17.91 8.85
C TRP A 119 -0.92 -17.09 7.80
N ILE A 120 -1.38 -17.16 6.55
CA ILE A 120 -0.79 -16.42 5.44
C ILE A 120 -1.24 -14.96 5.54
N ILE A 121 -2.56 -14.73 5.67
CA ILE A 121 -3.17 -13.39 5.74
C ILE A 121 -2.70 -12.61 6.98
N LEU A 122 -2.49 -13.27 8.11
CA LEU A 122 -2.05 -12.65 9.35
C LEU A 122 -0.67 -11.99 9.24
N PHE A 123 0.16 -12.39 8.28
CA PHE A 123 1.43 -11.68 8.02
C PHE A 123 1.19 -10.22 7.64
N SER A 124 0.36 -9.95 6.62
CA SER A 124 0.03 -8.58 6.22
C SER A 124 -0.62 -7.78 7.35
N LYS A 125 -1.23 -8.45 8.35
CA LYS A 125 -1.79 -7.78 9.54
C LYS A 125 -0.73 -7.29 10.52
N LEU A 126 0.49 -7.82 10.49
CA LEU A 126 1.59 -7.31 11.30
C LEU A 126 1.91 -5.83 11.00
N ALA A 127 1.59 -5.35 9.78
CA ALA A 127 1.78 -3.96 9.40
C ALA A 127 0.95 -2.98 10.26
N TYR A 128 -0.08 -3.46 10.93
CA TYR A 128 -0.99 -2.65 11.75
C TYR A 128 -0.59 -2.61 13.23
N LEU A 129 0.36 -3.45 13.65
CA LEU A 129 0.92 -3.41 15.00
C LEU A 129 1.84 -2.18 15.15
N PRO A 130 2.02 -1.63 16.37
CA PRO A 130 3.12 -0.70 16.62
C PRO A 130 4.46 -1.32 16.17
N CYS A 131 5.37 -0.53 15.56
CA CYS A 131 6.64 -1.06 15.03
C CYS A 131 7.42 -1.92 16.03
N LYS A 132 7.43 -1.51 17.32
CA LYS A 132 8.09 -2.23 18.41
C LYS A 132 7.52 -3.66 18.65
N ASP A 133 6.28 -3.89 18.26
CA ASP A 133 5.55 -5.14 18.52
C ASP A 133 5.54 -6.07 17.29
N VAL A 134 6.02 -5.63 16.13
CA VAL A 134 6.03 -6.41 14.88
C VAL A 134 6.80 -7.73 15.04
N LEU A 135 7.98 -7.67 15.64
CA LEU A 135 8.82 -8.86 15.85
C LEU A 135 8.16 -9.84 16.84
N PHE A 136 7.58 -9.30 17.91
CA PHE A 136 6.83 -10.11 18.88
C PHE A 136 5.62 -10.78 18.22
N GLY A 137 4.83 -10.02 17.44
CA GLY A 137 3.68 -10.53 16.71
C GLY A 137 4.04 -11.64 15.73
N LEU A 138 5.16 -11.51 15.01
CA LEU A 138 5.65 -12.58 14.13
C LEU A 138 6.02 -13.84 14.91
N HIS A 139 6.75 -13.70 16.01
CA HIS A 139 7.15 -14.86 16.82
C HIS A 139 5.95 -15.56 17.46
N ALA A 140 4.94 -14.80 17.89
CA ALA A 140 3.69 -15.34 18.39
C ALA A 140 2.95 -16.12 17.28
N LEU A 141 2.86 -15.55 16.08
CA LEU A 141 2.23 -16.19 14.92
C LEU A 141 2.91 -17.52 14.56
N ILE A 142 4.25 -17.53 14.48
CA ILE A 142 5.02 -18.74 14.19
C ILE A 142 4.81 -19.80 15.28
N ARG A 143 4.88 -19.41 16.56
CA ARG A 143 4.70 -20.33 17.69
C ARG A 143 3.32 -20.97 17.71
N GLU A 144 2.27 -20.18 17.47
CA GLU A 144 0.90 -20.71 17.45
C GLU A 144 0.68 -21.65 16.25
N TYR A 145 1.28 -21.34 15.10
CA TYR A 145 1.28 -22.25 13.95
C TYR A 145 2.00 -23.56 14.26
N GLU A 146 3.20 -23.50 14.85
CA GLU A 146 3.97 -24.68 15.25
C GLU A 146 3.20 -25.55 16.25
N ARG A 147 2.51 -24.94 17.22
CA ARG A 147 1.63 -25.63 18.17
C ARG A 147 0.48 -26.34 17.47
N MET A 148 -0.17 -25.68 16.51
CA MET A 148 -1.24 -26.27 15.70
C MET A 148 -0.74 -27.49 14.90
N VAL A 149 0.41 -27.37 14.23
CA VAL A 149 1.00 -28.48 13.46
C VAL A 149 1.42 -29.64 14.36
N HIS A 150 2.03 -29.36 15.52
CA HIS A 150 2.43 -30.41 16.48
C HIS A 150 1.23 -31.23 16.99
N ASN A 151 0.07 -30.60 17.14
CA ASN A 151 -1.15 -31.27 17.57
C ASN A 151 -1.84 -32.07 16.44
N ARG A 152 -1.36 -31.99 15.19
CA ARG A 152 -1.87 -32.80 14.08
C ARG A 152 -1.09 -34.12 13.99
N ILE A 153 -1.84 -35.22 13.78
CA ILE A 153 -1.29 -36.60 13.74
C ILE A 153 -0.31 -36.80 12.57
N ALA A 154 -0.38 -35.99 11.51
CA ALA A 154 0.58 -36.02 10.42
C ALA A 154 0.82 -34.60 9.85
N SER A 155 2.10 -34.23 9.68
CA SER A 155 2.50 -33.03 8.95
C SER A 155 2.47 -33.32 7.44
N GLY A 156 1.74 -32.51 6.68
CA GLY A 156 1.60 -32.66 5.23
C GLY A 156 2.55 -31.78 4.41
N ALA A 157 2.52 -31.94 3.09
CA ALA A 157 3.24 -31.05 2.15
C ALA A 157 2.81 -29.59 2.26
N ASP A 158 1.58 -29.33 2.72
CA ASP A 158 1.06 -27.98 2.93
C ASP A 158 1.68 -27.29 4.15
N ASP A 159 1.95 -28.04 5.22
CA ASP A 159 2.59 -27.48 6.41
C ASP A 159 4.04 -27.05 6.10
N GLN A 160 4.74 -27.82 5.27
CA GLN A 160 6.08 -27.47 4.78
C GLN A 160 6.08 -26.16 3.98
N ARG A 161 5.04 -25.93 3.18
CA ARG A 161 4.90 -24.70 2.38
C ARG A 161 4.64 -23.47 3.25
N VAL A 162 3.83 -23.59 4.29
CA VAL A 162 3.62 -22.49 5.26
C VAL A 162 4.90 -22.21 6.07
N THR A 163 5.65 -23.24 6.47
CA THR A 163 6.97 -23.04 7.09
C THR A 163 7.94 -22.34 6.14
N ALA A 164 7.93 -22.70 4.85
CA ALA A 164 8.71 -21.99 3.83
C ALA A 164 8.25 -20.53 3.64
N PHE A 165 6.95 -20.27 3.77
CA PHE A 165 6.39 -18.91 3.75
C PHE A 165 6.93 -18.08 4.92
N PHE A 166 6.87 -18.58 6.15
CA PHE A 166 7.44 -17.86 7.30
C PHE A 166 8.94 -17.59 7.15
N LYS A 167 9.70 -18.55 6.60
CA LYS A 167 11.12 -18.33 6.27
C LYS A 167 11.30 -17.22 5.24
N TYR A 168 10.50 -17.20 4.18
CA TYR A 168 10.51 -16.15 3.16
C TYR A 168 10.19 -14.78 3.78
N ILE A 169 9.12 -14.71 4.57
CA ILE A 169 8.66 -13.49 5.23
C ILE A 169 9.76 -12.92 6.13
N ARG A 170 10.28 -13.76 7.04
CA ARG A 170 11.33 -13.39 7.98
C ARG A 170 12.53 -12.79 7.25
N THR A 171 13.04 -13.51 6.25
CA THR A 171 14.25 -13.13 5.50
C THR A 171 14.07 -11.94 4.56
N THR A 172 12.85 -11.69 4.09
CA THR A 172 12.55 -10.61 3.13
C THR A 172 12.17 -9.32 3.85
N TYR A 173 11.39 -9.40 4.93
CA TYR A 173 10.70 -8.26 5.52
C TYR A 173 11.10 -7.92 6.95
N ILE A 174 11.77 -8.83 7.68
CA ILE A 174 11.99 -8.66 9.13
C ILE A 174 13.48 -8.67 9.46
N TYR A 175 14.21 -9.76 9.20
CA TYR A 175 15.65 -9.87 9.39
C TYR A 175 16.26 -10.99 8.56
N ARG A 176 17.53 -10.83 8.16
CA ARG A 176 18.33 -11.82 7.44
C ARG A 176 19.39 -12.44 8.36
N GLY A 177 19.81 -13.67 8.06
CA GLY A 177 20.82 -14.38 8.85
C GLY A 177 20.22 -15.09 10.07
N ASP A 178 21.09 -15.67 10.87
CA ASP A 178 20.70 -16.36 12.11
C ASP A 178 20.39 -15.34 13.21
N ASN A 179 19.60 -15.75 14.21
CA ASN A 179 19.20 -14.89 15.33
C ASN A 179 20.41 -14.25 16.06
N ALA A 180 21.59 -14.86 15.97
CA ALA A 180 22.83 -14.37 16.57
C ALA A 180 23.50 -13.21 15.79
N GLN A 181 23.25 -13.10 14.48
CA GLN A 181 23.79 -12.01 13.64
C GLN A 181 22.73 -11.50 12.64
N PRO A 182 21.70 -10.80 13.14
CA PRO A 182 20.65 -10.27 12.29
C PRO A 182 21.23 -9.21 11.33
N ARG A 183 21.08 -9.45 10.04
CA ARG A 183 21.31 -8.47 8.97
C ARG A 183 20.00 -7.80 8.61
N LYS A 184 20.09 -6.56 8.12
CA LYS A 184 18.93 -5.80 7.66
C LYS A 184 18.17 -6.57 6.56
N PRO A 185 16.84 -6.66 6.64
CA PRO A 185 16.02 -7.30 5.60
C PRO A 185 16.07 -6.51 4.29
N LEU A 186 15.50 -7.08 3.22
CA LEU A 186 15.36 -6.37 1.93
C LEU A 186 14.44 -5.17 2.08
N TYR A 187 13.33 -5.36 2.79
CA TYR A 187 12.30 -4.37 3.03
C TYR A 187 12.01 -4.33 4.53
N SER A 188 12.71 -3.46 5.26
CA SER A 188 12.51 -3.29 6.72
C SER A 188 11.04 -3.05 7.04
N PHE A 189 10.57 -3.58 8.17
CA PHE A 189 9.20 -3.35 8.62
C PHE A 189 8.90 -1.88 8.88
N ASP A 190 9.91 -1.08 9.20
CA ASP A 190 9.79 0.39 9.26
C ASP A 190 9.29 1.00 7.94
N LEU A 191 9.47 0.31 6.81
CA LEU A 191 9.08 0.78 5.50
C LEU A 191 7.70 0.29 5.07
N TRP A 192 7.06 -0.63 5.76
CA TRP A 192 5.73 -1.13 5.36
C TRP A 192 4.74 -1.21 6.52
N ASN A 193 5.17 -0.87 7.73
CA ASN A 193 4.30 -0.66 8.85
C ASN A 193 3.45 0.59 8.63
N VAL A 194 2.15 0.46 8.83
CA VAL A 194 1.15 1.50 8.59
C VAL A 194 0.49 2.01 9.86
N ASN A 195 0.86 1.48 11.03
CA ASN A 195 0.22 1.81 12.31
C ASN A 195 0.21 3.32 12.58
N GLN A 196 1.37 3.97 12.47
CA GLN A 196 1.48 5.42 12.68
C GLN A 196 0.77 6.24 11.61
N HIS A 197 0.72 5.73 10.36
CA HIS A 197 -0.02 6.39 9.30
C HIS A 197 -1.52 6.36 9.57
N ILE A 198 -2.06 5.23 10.02
CA ILE A 198 -3.47 5.09 10.37
C ILE A 198 -3.84 6.01 11.54
N ILE A 199 -3.05 6.02 12.61
CA ILE A 199 -3.28 6.90 13.77
C ILE A 199 -3.30 8.37 13.35
N LYS A 200 -2.42 8.76 12.43
CA LYS A 200 -2.30 10.14 11.92
C LYS A 200 -3.18 10.43 10.69
N GLN A 201 -4.08 9.52 10.31
CA GLN A 201 -4.95 9.64 9.13
C GLN A 201 -4.18 9.96 7.83
N ARG A 202 -3.03 9.32 7.66
CA ARG A 202 -2.17 9.43 6.47
C ARG A 202 -2.44 8.29 5.49
N PRO A 203 -2.20 8.48 4.19
CA PRO A 203 -2.39 7.46 3.19
C PRO A 203 -1.44 6.28 3.44
N VAL A 204 -1.96 5.09 3.14
CA VAL A 204 -1.27 3.80 3.28
C VAL A 204 -1.24 3.00 1.98
N THR A 205 -2.05 3.40 1.00
CA THR A 205 -2.05 2.86 -0.36
C THR A 205 -1.83 3.98 -1.37
N ASN A 206 -1.43 3.61 -2.59
CA ASN A 206 -1.37 4.50 -3.76
C ASN A 206 -2.47 4.22 -4.78
N ASN A 207 -3.60 3.64 -4.34
CA ASN A 207 -4.74 3.27 -5.19
C ASN A 207 -5.28 4.45 -6.00
N ALA A 208 -5.25 5.66 -5.43
CA ALA A 208 -5.67 6.85 -6.16
C ALA A 208 -4.75 7.18 -7.33
N VAL A 209 -3.45 6.94 -7.18
CA VAL A 209 -2.48 7.09 -8.27
C VAL A 209 -2.66 5.98 -9.30
N GLU A 210 -2.97 4.75 -8.88
CA GLU A 210 -3.35 3.67 -9.81
C GLU A 210 -4.61 4.00 -10.62
N ALA A 211 -5.64 4.53 -9.95
CA ALA A 211 -6.87 4.98 -10.58
C ALA A 211 -6.59 6.10 -11.59
N TRP A 212 -5.82 7.12 -11.18
CA TRP A 212 -5.35 8.17 -12.07
C TRP A 212 -4.57 7.60 -13.25
N ASN A 213 -3.68 6.63 -13.03
CA ASN A 213 -2.92 5.99 -14.09
C ASN A 213 -3.80 5.25 -15.10
N LYS A 214 -4.88 4.64 -14.63
CA LYS A 214 -5.89 4.00 -15.49
C LYS A 214 -6.66 5.04 -16.30
N GLU A 215 -7.11 6.09 -15.60
CA GLU A 215 -7.53 7.41 -16.08
C GLU A 215 -6.74 7.90 -17.30
N TYR A 216 -5.50 8.22 -17.00
CA TYR A 216 -4.54 8.78 -17.91
C TYR A 216 -4.24 7.84 -19.09
N LYS A 217 -4.21 6.51 -18.89
CA LYS A 217 -4.05 5.55 -19.99
C LYS A 217 -5.24 5.52 -20.95
N SER A 218 -6.48 5.69 -20.48
CA SER A 218 -7.64 5.63 -21.37
C SER A 218 -7.70 6.79 -22.37
N HIS A 219 -7.03 7.90 -22.08
CA HIS A 219 -6.88 9.03 -23.00
C HIS A 219 -5.96 8.73 -24.20
N PHE A 220 -5.28 7.58 -24.21
CA PHE A 220 -4.37 7.17 -25.28
C PHE A 220 -4.76 5.79 -25.87
N PRO A 221 -5.90 5.69 -26.57
CA PRO A 221 -6.31 4.45 -27.22
C PRO A 221 -5.28 3.98 -28.26
N GLY A 222 -4.99 2.68 -28.31
CA GLY A 222 -4.05 2.09 -29.29
C GLY A 222 -2.76 1.45 -28.73
N GLY A 223 -2.73 1.02 -27.46
CA GLY A 223 -1.69 0.11 -26.98
C GLY A 223 -0.43 0.78 -26.38
N GLY A 224 -0.57 1.90 -25.68
CA GLY A 224 0.45 2.38 -24.73
C GLY A 224 1.63 3.13 -25.34
N LYS A 225 1.50 3.63 -26.57
CA LYS A 225 2.51 4.46 -27.26
C LYS A 225 1.99 5.85 -27.61
N PRO A 226 1.55 6.65 -26.61
CA PRO A 226 1.13 8.01 -26.91
C PRO A 226 2.29 8.82 -27.49
N ASP A 227 2.00 9.61 -28.52
CA ASP A 227 2.94 10.60 -29.02
C ASP A 227 3.34 11.56 -27.89
N ARG A 228 4.62 11.97 -27.85
CA ARG A 228 5.15 12.83 -26.78
C ARG A 228 4.36 14.14 -26.69
N SER A 229 3.95 14.69 -27.82
CA SER A 229 3.18 15.95 -27.87
C SER A 229 1.76 15.77 -27.34
N LYS A 230 1.18 14.57 -27.45
CA LYS A 230 -0.12 14.25 -26.82
C LYS A 230 0.01 14.17 -25.29
N VAL A 231 1.07 13.52 -24.80
CA VAL A 231 1.36 13.50 -23.35
C VAL A 231 1.58 14.91 -22.81
N ILE A 232 2.41 15.72 -23.47
CA ILE A 232 2.68 17.10 -23.02
C ILE A 232 1.39 17.92 -22.98
N ARG A 233 0.54 17.84 -24.00
CA ARG A 233 -0.74 18.55 -24.03
C ARG A 233 -1.65 18.14 -22.88
N HIS A 234 -1.83 16.84 -22.67
CA HIS A 234 -2.64 16.36 -21.55
C HIS A 234 -2.10 16.83 -20.19
N GLN A 235 -0.77 16.88 -20.02
CA GLN A 235 -0.16 17.42 -18.81
C GLN A 235 -0.37 18.93 -18.64
N MET A 236 -0.48 19.68 -19.74
CA MET A 236 -0.85 21.10 -19.69
C MET A 236 -2.32 21.29 -19.30
N ASP A 237 -3.22 20.45 -19.81
CA ASP A 237 -4.64 20.47 -19.44
C ASP A 237 -4.82 20.13 -17.95
N GLU A 238 -4.08 19.11 -17.47
CA GLU A 238 -4.06 18.71 -16.07
C GLU A 238 -3.52 19.79 -15.14
N LYS A 239 -2.46 20.50 -15.56
CA LYS A 239 -1.92 21.65 -14.82
C LYS A 239 -2.99 22.71 -14.54
N GLU A 240 -3.89 22.97 -15.49
CA GLU A 240 -4.98 23.93 -15.29
C GLU A 240 -6.01 23.41 -14.27
N GLY A 241 -6.27 22.09 -14.28
CA GLY A 241 -7.07 21.44 -13.23
C GLY A 241 -6.45 21.58 -11.83
N VAL A 242 -5.13 21.36 -11.70
CA VAL A 242 -4.39 21.55 -10.44
C VAL A 242 -4.46 23.01 -9.98
N ARG A 243 -4.30 23.97 -10.90
CA ARG A 243 -4.42 25.40 -10.59
C ARG A 243 -5.79 25.72 -10.00
N HIS A 244 -6.87 25.18 -10.56
CA HIS A 244 -8.21 25.37 -10.01
C HIS A 244 -8.39 24.72 -8.62
N ALA A 245 -7.79 23.56 -8.38
CA ALA A 245 -7.81 22.91 -7.07
C ALA A 245 -7.09 23.77 -6.00
N ILE A 246 -5.92 24.31 -6.33
CA ILE A 246 -5.17 25.23 -5.45
C ILE A 246 -5.99 26.49 -5.15
N ILE A 247 -6.55 27.14 -6.19
CA ILE A 247 -7.37 28.34 -6.00
C ILE A 247 -8.59 28.05 -5.10
N ARG A 248 -9.19 26.87 -5.22
CA ARG A 248 -10.30 26.45 -4.34
C ARG A 248 -9.85 26.32 -2.90
N HIS A 249 -8.70 25.70 -2.64
CA HIS A 249 -8.10 25.57 -1.32
C HIS A 249 -7.81 26.95 -0.69
N GLU A 250 -7.13 27.82 -1.43
CA GLU A 250 -6.77 29.18 -0.97
C GLU A 250 -7.99 30.05 -0.67
N ARG A 251 -9.09 29.90 -1.42
CA ARG A 251 -10.31 30.68 -1.24
C ARG A 251 -11.18 30.21 -0.08
N ASN A 252 -11.04 28.97 0.39
CA ASN A 252 -11.82 28.48 1.52
C ASN A 252 -11.03 27.51 2.41
N PRO A 253 -10.02 28.00 3.15
CA PRO A 253 -9.27 27.19 4.09
C PRO A 253 -10.11 26.75 5.31
N ARG A 254 -11.34 27.26 5.48
CA ARG A 254 -12.17 27.08 6.69
C ARG A 254 -13.24 25.98 6.58
N ASN A 255 -13.50 25.43 5.41
CA ASN A 255 -14.52 24.38 5.28
C ASN A 255 -14.16 23.06 5.98
N LEU A 256 -12.92 22.87 6.46
CA LEU A 256 -12.54 21.68 7.22
C LEU A 256 -12.93 21.73 8.70
N PHE A 257 -13.04 22.89 9.35
CA PHE A 257 -13.54 22.92 10.73
C PHE A 257 -15.04 22.59 10.81
N GLU A 258 -15.84 23.08 9.85
CA GLU A 258 -17.26 22.75 9.77
C GLU A 258 -17.53 21.36 9.17
N LEU A 259 -16.68 20.83 8.28
CA LEU A 259 -16.79 19.45 7.80
C LEU A 259 -16.26 18.42 8.81
N CYS A 260 -15.31 18.74 9.70
CA CYS A 260 -14.95 17.88 10.84
C CYS A 260 -16.05 17.85 11.92
N GLU A 261 -16.81 18.94 12.11
CA GLU A 261 -17.98 18.90 13.00
C GLU A 261 -19.17 18.17 12.37
N GLN A 262 -19.36 18.24 11.05
CA GLN A 262 -20.44 17.53 10.35
C GLN A 262 -20.12 16.06 10.02
N SER A 263 -18.84 15.65 9.96
CA SER A 263 -18.44 14.25 9.77
C SER A 263 -18.34 13.45 11.07
N ASN A 264 -18.55 14.08 12.23
CA ASN A 264 -18.60 13.43 13.55
C ASN A 264 -19.96 12.87 13.96
N TRP A 265 -20.98 12.80 13.09
CA TRP A 265 -22.23 12.11 13.43
C TRP A 265 -23.00 11.62 12.19
N LYS A 266 -22.77 10.36 11.76
CA LYS A 266 -23.76 9.42 11.14
C LYS A 266 -23.12 8.26 10.35
N GLN A 267 -22.14 7.53 10.92
CA GLN A 267 -21.83 6.16 10.45
C GLN A 267 -21.66 5.11 11.56
N SER A 268 -22.07 5.38 12.80
CA SER A 268 -22.05 4.37 13.89
C SER A 268 -23.40 3.68 14.17
N SER A 269 -24.48 3.94 13.42
CA SER A 269 -25.79 3.33 13.71
C SER A 269 -26.29 2.28 12.70
N LYS A 270 -25.46 1.82 11.74
CA LYS A 270 -25.85 0.77 10.78
C LYS A 270 -25.07 -0.54 10.87
N PHE A 271 -24.10 -0.66 11.79
CA PHE A 271 -23.38 -1.91 12.02
C PHE A 271 -23.85 -2.70 13.27
N THR A 272 -24.85 -2.18 14.01
CA THR A 272 -25.42 -2.84 15.21
C THR A 272 -26.87 -3.30 15.03
N GLN A 273 -27.41 -3.25 13.80
CA GLN A 273 -28.79 -3.68 13.49
C GLN A 273 -28.86 -4.88 12.52
N LEU A 274 -27.77 -5.63 12.37
CA LEU A 274 -27.76 -6.92 11.64
C LEU A 274 -27.42 -8.12 12.53
N SER A 275 -27.41 -7.95 13.86
CA SER A 275 -27.21 -9.05 14.82
C SER A 275 -28.33 -9.20 15.87
N SER A 276 -29.41 -8.42 15.79
CA SER A 276 -30.54 -8.51 16.74
C SER A 276 -31.88 -8.96 16.15
N ASP A 277 -32.02 -9.07 14.82
CA ASP A 277 -33.28 -9.52 14.18
C ASP A 277 -33.32 -11.03 13.85
N GLY A 278 -32.35 -11.81 14.34
CA GLY A 278 -32.31 -13.28 14.19
C GLY A 278 -32.84 -14.09 15.37
N MET A 279 -33.22 -13.46 16.48
CA MET A 279 -33.67 -14.16 17.68
C MET A 279 -34.87 -13.46 18.31
N LYS A 280 -36.09 -13.85 17.88
CA LYS A 280 -37.18 -14.23 18.80
C LYS A 280 -38.45 -14.71 18.07
N SER A 281 -38.87 -15.90 18.51
CA SER A 281 -40.23 -16.46 18.51
C SER A 281 -40.78 -17.06 17.22
N GLY A 282 -40.83 -18.39 17.20
CA GLY A 282 -41.48 -19.18 16.15
C GLY A 282 -41.73 -20.63 16.55
N LYS A 283 -42.34 -20.84 17.73
CA LYS A 283 -43.11 -22.01 18.16
C LYS A 283 -42.57 -23.42 17.85
N ILE A 284 -42.22 -24.08 18.96
CA ILE A 284 -42.32 -25.53 19.18
C ILE A 284 -43.62 -26.08 18.54
N LYS A 285 -43.48 -27.09 17.69
CA LYS A 285 -44.45 -28.19 17.56
C LYS A 285 -43.68 -29.52 17.61
N GLN A 286 -43.79 -30.16 18.77
CA GLN A 286 -43.68 -31.61 18.91
C GLN A 286 -44.87 -32.30 18.22
N ASN A 287 -44.68 -33.59 17.95
CA ASN A 287 -45.60 -34.62 17.42
C ASN A 287 -45.47 -34.82 15.90
N GLN A 288 -45.32 -36.03 15.36
CA GLN A 288 -45.36 -37.39 15.92
C GLN A 288 -44.82 -38.38 14.85
N LEU A 289 -44.14 -39.44 15.30
CA LEU A 289 -44.26 -40.84 14.85
C LEU A 289 -44.53 -41.13 13.36
N ARG A 290 -43.50 -41.56 12.62
CA ARG A 290 -43.29 -42.96 12.13
C ARG A 290 -42.11 -43.00 11.18
#